data_AF-A0A948G6K5-F1
#
_entry.id   AF-A0A948G6K5-F1
#
_cell.length_a   1.000
_cell.length_b   1.000
_cell.length_c   1.000
_cell.angle_alpha   90.00
_cell.angle_beta   90.00
_cell.angle_gamma   90.00
#
_symmetry.space_group_name_H-M   'P 1'
#
loop_
_entity.id
_entity.type
_entity.pdbx_description
1 polymer ?
#
loop_
_entity_poly.entity_id
_entity_poly.type
_entity_poly.pdbx_seq_one_letter_code
_entity_poly.pdbx_strand_id
1 'polypeptide(L)'
;GKHKAGNYAEAIIISQEFHKALVGIPKPTFFEKRNNVWSVADRIAWGEQPFLDFSLTKDYFQNLSTLLTQNKLPDQIIHGDWGHGNILFDKDDKPVIIDFCPYWRPADFSIAIMIVDALAYEGANVSIIDLCANINDFNQLLLRALTRRICEYIGHQTHPKNTQDRSKDINVHLDLFNLLFRKK
;
A
#
# COMPACT_ATOMS: atom_id res chain seq x y z
N GLY A 1 -17.89 -15.99 -2.72
CA GLY A 1 -16.86 -16.67 -1.91
C GLY A 1 -16.88 -16.14 -0.49
N LYS A 2 -16.06 -16.72 0.39
CA LYS A 2 -15.88 -16.24 1.78
C LYS A 2 -14.49 -15.61 1.93
N HIS A 3 -14.39 -14.56 2.71
CA HIS A 3 -13.11 -14.01 3.12
C HIS A 3 -12.52 -14.85 4.28
N LYS A 4 -11.19 -15.04 4.28
CA LYS A 4 -10.45 -15.74 5.34
C LYS A 4 -9.55 -14.74 6.08
N ALA A 5 -10.04 -14.17 7.18
CA ALA A 5 -9.30 -13.18 7.97
C ALA A 5 -8.02 -13.79 8.57
N GLY A 6 -6.94 -12.99 8.63
CA GLY A 6 -5.65 -13.39 9.22
C GLY A 6 -4.79 -14.33 8.39
N ASN A 7 -5.24 -14.74 7.20
CA ASN A 7 -4.53 -15.71 6.35
C ASN A 7 -3.49 -15.05 5.41
N TYR A 8 -2.59 -14.26 5.99
CA TYR A 8 -1.65 -13.42 5.23
C TYR A 8 -0.63 -14.23 4.43
N ALA A 9 -0.19 -15.39 4.92
CA ALA A 9 0.77 -16.24 4.22
C ALA A 9 0.19 -16.77 2.90
N GLU A 10 -1.06 -17.24 2.90
CA GLU A 10 -1.73 -17.67 1.67
C GLU A 10 -1.99 -16.48 0.74
N ALA A 11 -2.38 -15.31 1.29
CA ALA A 11 -2.59 -14.10 0.51
C ALA A 11 -1.31 -13.58 -0.19
N ILE A 12 -0.12 -13.77 0.42
CA ILE A 12 1.18 -13.48 -0.20
C ILE A 12 1.41 -14.38 -1.41
N ILE A 13 1.22 -15.69 -1.26
CA ILE A 13 1.40 -16.66 -2.35
C ILE A 13 0.45 -16.36 -3.51
N ILE A 14 -0.82 -16.09 -3.20
CA ILE A 14 -1.82 -15.71 -4.21
C ILE A 14 -1.40 -14.42 -4.92
N SER A 15 -0.86 -13.44 -4.20
CA SER A 15 -0.39 -12.18 -4.80
C SER A 15 0.71 -12.44 -5.82
N GLN A 16 1.68 -13.27 -5.46
CA GLN A 16 2.82 -13.58 -6.31
C GLN A 16 2.37 -14.28 -7.59
N GLU A 17 1.50 -15.29 -7.49
CA GLU A 17 0.98 -16.00 -8.66
C GLU A 17 0.09 -15.11 -9.54
N PHE A 18 -0.77 -14.27 -8.93
CA PHE A 18 -1.60 -13.34 -9.67
C PHE A 18 -0.76 -12.32 -10.45
N HIS A 19 0.20 -11.67 -9.79
CA HIS A 19 1.04 -10.66 -10.44
C HIS A 19 2.00 -11.28 -11.46
N LYS A 20 2.47 -12.51 -11.24
CA LYS A 20 3.23 -13.26 -12.25
C LYS A 20 2.43 -13.46 -13.54
N ALA A 21 1.12 -13.70 -13.45
CA ALA A 21 0.25 -13.82 -14.62
C ALA A 21 0.02 -12.48 -15.37
N LEU A 22 0.34 -11.35 -14.74
CA LEU A 22 0.21 -10.00 -15.32
C LEU A 22 1.50 -9.49 -15.98
N VAL A 23 2.61 -10.23 -15.86
CA VAL A 23 3.88 -9.88 -16.50
C VAL A 23 3.71 -9.75 -18.02
N GLY A 24 4.28 -8.69 -18.59
CA GLY A 24 4.25 -8.41 -20.03
C GLY A 24 3.04 -7.61 -20.51
N ILE A 25 2.06 -7.33 -19.64
CA ILE A 25 0.98 -6.40 -19.96
C ILE A 25 1.56 -4.98 -20.02
N PRO A 26 1.41 -4.24 -21.14
CA PRO A 26 1.97 -2.91 -21.28
C PRO A 26 1.23 -1.90 -20.39
N LYS A 27 1.95 -0.86 -19.92
CA LYS A 27 1.38 0.22 -19.12
C LYS A 27 0.23 0.91 -19.86
N PRO A 28 -1.02 0.87 -19.35
CA PRO A 28 -2.12 1.63 -19.92
C PRO A 28 -1.88 3.14 -19.90
N THR A 29 -2.17 3.81 -21.02
CA THR A 29 -1.93 5.26 -21.19
C THR A 29 -2.80 6.14 -20.30
N PHE A 30 -3.94 5.63 -19.82
CA PHE A 30 -4.82 6.39 -18.92
C PHE A 30 -4.22 6.61 -17.53
N PHE A 31 -3.17 5.86 -17.14
CA PHE A 31 -2.54 6.01 -15.83
C PHE A 31 -2.03 7.43 -15.58
N GLU A 32 -1.48 8.06 -16.61
CA GLU A 32 -0.90 9.41 -16.57
C GLU A 32 -1.96 10.49 -16.35
N LYS A 33 -3.23 10.20 -16.69
CA LYS A 33 -4.35 11.14 -16.60
C LYS A 33 -5.05 11.12 -15.25
N ARG A 34 -4.78 10.13 -14.39
CA ARG A 34 -5.46 10.00 -13.09
C ARG A 34 -4.99 11.10 -12.15
N ASN A 35 -5.91 11.85 -11.55
CA ASN A 35 -5.63 12.92 -10.60
C ASN A 35 -6.45 12.84 -9.31
N ASN A 36 -7.13 11.72 -9.07
CA ASN A 36 -7.84 11.47 -7.81
C ASN A 36 -6.86 11.31 -6.63
N VAL A 37 -7.39 11.43 -5.41
CA VAL A 37 -6.61 11.38 -4.16
C VAL A 37 -5.69 10.15 -4.07
N TRP A 38 -6.16 8.97 -4.49
CA TRP A 38 -5.38 7.73 -4.49
C TRP A 38 -4.21 7.77 -5.49
N SER A 39 -4.44 8.30 -6.70
CA SER A 39 -3.38 8.43 -7.72
C SER A 39 -2.32 9.47 -7.33
N VAL A 40 -2.72 10.54 -6.63
CA VAL A 40 -1.79 11.55 -6.09
C VAL A 40 -0.95 10.94 -4.98
N ALA A 41 -1.58 10.27 -4.01
CA ALA A 41 -0.89 9.63 -2.91
C ALA A 41 0.12 8.56 -3.37
N ASP A 42 -0.25 7.75 -4.36
CA ASP A 42 0.66 6.82 -5.02
C ASP A 42 1.86 7.57 -5.62
N ARG A 43 1.65 8.60 -6.45
CA ARG A 43 2.78 9.38 -7.01
C ARG A 43 3.70 9.97 -5.96
N ILE A 44 3.15 10.47 -4.85
CA ILE A 44 3.94 10.99 -3.72
C ILE A 44 4.79 9.88 -3.08
N ALA A 45 4.20 8.72 -2.81
CA ALA A 45 4.91 7.57 -2.28
C ALA A 45 6.05 7.08 -3.19
N TRP A 46 5.96 7.38 -4.49
CA TRP A 46 6.96 7.03 -5.49
C TRP A 46 7.95 8.16 -5.82
N GLY A 47 7.81 9.33 -5.20
CA GLY A 47 8.67 10.49 -5.45
C GLY A 47 8.40 11.17 -6.79
N GLU A 48 7.29 10.86 -7.44
CA GLU A 48 6.83 11.45 -8.70
C GLU A 48 6.11 12.80 -8.48
N GLN A 49 5.72 13.09 -7.23
CA GLN A 49 5.11 14.34 -6.80
C GLN A 49 5.64 14.75 -5.41
N PRO A 50 5.69 16.06 -5.10
CA PRO A 50 6.10 16.53 -3.78
C PRO A 50 5.07 16.14 -2.71
N PHE A 51 5.52 16.06 -1.45
CA PHE A 51 4.63 15.86 -0.32
C PHE A 51 3.59 16.97 -0.19
N LEU A 52 2.41 16.62 0.33
CA LEU A 52 1.34 17.57 0.61
C LEU A 52 1.75 18.49 1.77
N ASP A 53 1.42 19.78 1.68
CA ASP A 53 1.60 20.71 2.79
C ASP A 53 0.50 20.50 3.82
N PHE A 54 0.78 19.68 4.84
CA PHE A 54 -0.13 19.37 5.93
C PHE A 54 0.63 19.40 7.26
N SER A 55 0.19 20.28 8.16
CA SER A 55 0.94 20.62 9.39
C SER A 55 1.22 19.42 10.28
N LEU A 56 0.25 18.49 10.39
CA LEU A 56 0.37 17.29 11.23
C LEU A 56 1.49 16.34 10.79
N THR A 57 1.94 16.42 9.53
CA THR A 57 2.89 15.47 8.93
C THR A 57 4.22 16.10 8.52
N LYS A 58 4.48 17.35 8.91
CA LYS A 58 5.69 18.07 8.48
C LYS A 58 6.98 17.36 8.93
N ASP A 59 7.08 17.00 10.20
CA ASP A 59 8.25 16.29 10.75
C ASP A 59 8.37 14.88 10.18
N TYR A 60 7.23 14.23 9.91
CA TYR A 60 7.18 12.93 9.25
C TYR A 60 7.78 13.00 7.84
N PHE A 61 7.35 13.95 7.00
CA PHE A 61 7.84 14.06 5.62
C PHE A 61 9.32 14.43 5.55
N GLN A 62 9.83 15.22 6.49
CA GLN A 62 11.27 15.47 6.60
C GLN A 62 12.05 14.18 6.84
N ASN A 63 11.65 13.37 7.83
CA ASN A 63 12.31 12.09 8.11
C ASN A 63 12.16 11.12 6.93
N LEU A 64 10.95 10.99 6.39
CA LEU A 64 10.65 10.10 5.28
C LEU A 64 11.52 10.39 4.05
N SER A 65 11.73 11.67 3.73
CA SER A 65 12.56 12.09 2.59
C SER A 65 14.00 11.58 2.68
N THR A 66 14.51 11.33 3.90
CA THR A 66 15.84 10.76 4.14
C THR A 66 15.88 9.24 4.11
N LEU A 67 14.73 8.57 4.27
CA LEU A 67 14.61 7.11 4.36
C LEU A 67 14.25 6.47 3.00
N LEU A 68 13.52 7.18 2.15
CA LEU A 68 13.17 6.71 0.82
C LEU A 68 14.41 6.71 -0.08
N THR A 69 14.65 5.58 -0.73
CA THR A 69 15.74 5.41 -1.69
C THR A 69 15.19 5.16 -3.09
N GLN A 70 16.03 5.33 -4.12
CA GLN A 70 15.63 5.07 -5.50
C GLN A 70 15.16 3.61 -5.66
N ASN A 71 13.97 3.43 -6.24
CA ASN A 71 13.47 2.10 -6.58
C ASN A 71 14.30 1.48 -7.71
N LYS A 72 14.70 0.21 -7.53
CA LYS A 72 15.40 -0.60 -8.55
C LYS A 72 14.58 -1.78 -9.04
N LEU A 73 13.41 -2.03 -8.45
CA LEU A 73 12.52 -3.12 -8.83
C LEU A 73 11.74 -2.75 -10.10
N PRO A 74 11.48 -3.71 -11.00
CA PRO A 74 10.74 -3.46 -12.23
C PRO A 74 9.26 -3.20 -11.92
N ASP A 75 8.70 -2.18 -12.56
CA ASP A 75 7.27 -1.89 -12.50
C ASP A 75 6.47 -2.77 -13.47
N GLN A 76 5.27 -3.15 -13.05
CA GLN A 76 4.26 -3.81 -13.88
C GLN A 76 2.86 -3.41 -13.42
N ILE A 77 1.82 -3.94 -14.07
CA ILE A 77 0.46 -3.76 -13.58
C ILE A 77 0.23 -4.59 -12.31
N ILE A 78 -0.30 -3.95 -11.27
CA ILE A 78 -0.59 -4.57 -9.98
C ILE A 78 -2.00 -4.27 -9.49
N HIS A 79 -2.49 -5.06 -8.55
CA HIS A 79 -3.66 -4.71 -7.74
C HIS A 79 -3.24 -3.87 -6.54
N GLY A 80 -3.56 -2.57 -6.57
CA GLY A 80 -3.18 -1.60 -5.53
C GLY A 80 -4.08 -1.56 -4.30
N ASP A 81 -4.92 -2.58 -4.10
CA ASP A 81 -5.80 -2.73 -2.94
C ASP A 81 -5.86 -4.21 -2.56
N TRP A 82 -4.68 -4.83 -2.45
CA TRP A 82 -4.56 -6.25 -2.13
C TRP A 82 -4.83 -6.49 -0.64
N GLY A 83 -5.58 -7.55 -0.31
CA GLY A 83 -5.80 -7.94 1.08
C GLY A 83 -7.26 -8.23 1.45
N HIS A 84 -7.66 -7.79 2.64
CA HIS A 84 -8.96 -8.06 3.24
C HIS A 84 -10.12 -7.67 2.31
N GLY A 85 -11.10 -8.55 2.17
CA GLY A 85 -12.26 -8.31 1.30
C GLY A 85 -12.02 -8.57 -0.19
N ASN A 86 -10.80 -8.38 -0.71
CA ASN A 86 -10.51 -8.49 -2.16
C ASN A 86 -10.00 -9.87 -2.61
N ILE A 87 -9.78 -10.78 -1.65
CA ILE A 87 -9.54 -12.20 -1.90
C ILE A 87 -10.68 -13.00 -1.27
N LEU A 88 -11.46 -13.66 -2.13
CA LEU A 88 -12.57 -14.53 -1.74
C LEU A 88 -12.27 -15.97 -2.11
N PHE A 89 -12.67 -16.91 -1.26
CA PHE A 89 -12.51 -18.34 -1.51
C PHE A 89 -13.87 -18.95 -1.88
N ASP A 90 -13.92 -19.75 -2.94
CA ASP A 90 -15.11 -20.50 -3.30
C ASP A 90 -15.32 -21.74 -2.39
N LYS A 91 -16.30 -22.58 -2.72
CA LYS A 91 -16.61 -23.80 -1.95
C LYS A 91 -15.51 -24.87 -2.01
N ASP A 92 -14.61 -24.78 -2.99
CA ASP A 92 -13.50 -25.70 -3.24
C ASP A 92 -12.16 -25.06 -2.84
N ASP A 93 -12.20 -24.00 -2.01
CA ASP A 93 -11.05 -23.22 -1.54
C ASP A 93 -10.20 -22.58 -2.65
N LYS A 94 -10.78 -22.34 -3.84
CA LYS A 94 -10.07 -21.61 -4.90
C LYS A 94 -10.14 -20.11 -4.66
N PRO A 95 -9.01 -19.39 -4.75
CA PRO A 95 -9.00 -17.95 -4.58
C PRO A 95 -9.61 -17.25 -5.81
N VAL A 96 -10.44 -16.27 -5.54
CA VAL A 96 -11.06 -15.35 -6.50
C VAL A 96 -10.67 -13.94 -6.09
N ILE A 97 -10.01 -13.24 -7.00
CA ILE A 97 -9.56 -11.87 -6.80
C ILE A 97 -10.63 -10.96 -7.38
N ILE A 98 -11.14 -10.03 -6.57
CA ILE A 98 -12.21 -9.12 -6.93
C ILE A 98 -11.73 -7.67 -6.83
N ASP A 99 -12.56 -6.72 -7.31
CA ASP A 99 -12.33 -5.28 -7.16
C ASP A 99 -10.93 -4.82 -7.60
N PHE A 100 -10.47 -5.35 -8.74
CA PHE A 100 -9.15 -5.09 -9.28
C PHE A 100 -8.90 -3.58 -9.49
N CYS A 101 -8.05 -3.01 -8.63
CA CYS A 101 -7.62 -1.61 -8.67
C CYS A 101 -6.22 -1.50 -9.29
N PRO A 102 -6.09 -1.23 -10.61
CA PRO A 102 -4.80 -1.29 -11.28
C PRO A 102 -3.87 -0.12 -10.88
N TYR A 103 -2.58 -0.42 -10.68
CA TYR A 103 -1.46 0.53 -10.54
C TYR A 103 -0.24 0.04 -11.32
N TRP A 104 0.74 0.92 -11.56
CA TRP A 104 1.97 0.58 -12.29
C TRP A 104 3.19 0.68 -11.37
N ARG A 105 3.49 -0.40 -10.64
CA ARG A 105 4.48 -0.46 -9.54
C ARG A 105 5.13 -1.86 -9.46
N PRO A 106 6.14 -2.11 -8.62
CA PRO A 106 6.67 -3.45 -8.41
C PRO A 106 5.60 -4.40 -7.88
N ALA A 107 5.59 -5.65 -8.33
CA ALA A 107 4.56 -6.64 -7.99
C ALA A 107 4.31 -6.75 -6.48
N ASP A 108 5.39 -6.91 -5.71
CA ASP A 108 5.33 -7.11 -4.26
C ASP A 108 4.91 -5.85 -3.48
N PHE A 109 4.73 -4.71 -4.15
CA PHE A 109 4.12 -3.53 -3.52
C PHE A 109 2.69 -3.81 -3.06
N SER A 110 1.96 -4.67 -3.77
CA SER A 110 0.64 -5.17 -3.36
C SER A 110 0.68 -5.86 -1.98
N ILE A 111 1.72 -6.65 -1.70
CA ILE A 111 1.92 -7.32 -0.42
C ILE A 111 2.21 -6.28 0.67
N ALA A 112 3.06 -5.29 0.39
CA ALA A 112 3.34 -4.22 1.32
C ALA A 112 2.09 -3.42 1.74
N ILE A 113 1.17 -3.19 0.80
CA ILE A 113 -0.14 -2.56 1.08
C ILE A 113 -0.94 -3.41 2.06
N MET A 114 -1.09 -4.70 1.78
CA MET A 114 -1.81 -5.63 2.65
C MET A 114 -1.21 -5.66 4.07
N ILE A 115 0.12 -5.67 4.20
CA ILE A 115 0.79 -5.68 5.50
C ILE A 115 0.52 -4.38 6.28
N VAL A 116 0.55 -3.21 5.61
CA VAL A 116 0.19 -1.94 6.26
C VAL A 116 -1.25 -1.97 6.77
N ASP A 117 -2.19 -2.45 5.95
CA ASP A 117 -3.61 -2.50 6.31
C ASP A 117 -3.88 -3.48 7.45
N ALA A 118 -3.21 -4.64 7.42
CA ALA A 118 -3.29 -5.64 8.48
C ALA A 118 -2.82 -5.08 9.84
N LEU A 119 -1.72 -4.32 9.85
CA LEU A 119 -1.18 -3.68 11.05
C LEU A 119 -2.05 -2.52 11.54
N ALA A 120 -2.57 -1.70 10.62
CA ALA A 120 -3.36 -0.52 10.95
C ALA A 120 -4.79 -0.85 11.41
N TYR A 121 -5.41 -1.88 10.83
CA TYR A 121 -6.85 -2.10 10.95
C TYR A 121 -7.28 -3.50 11.40
N GLU A 122 -6.46 -4.53 11.18
CA GLU A 122 -6.84 -5.91 11.51
C GLU A 122 -6.26 -6.39 12.84
N GLY A 123 -5.48 -5.56 13.52
CA GLY A 123 -4.84 -5.90 14.80
C GLY A 123 -3.73 -6.94 14.67
N ALA A 124 -3.15 -7.09 13.48
CA ALA A 124 -2.06 -8.01 13.25
C ALA A 124 -0.80 -7.60 14.04
N ASN A 125 -0.02 -8.58 14.48
CA ASN A 125 1.24 -8.33 15.17
C ASN A 125 2.34 -7.93 14.17
N VAL A 126 3.28 -7.07 14.57
CA VAL A 126 4.41 -6.62 13.71
C VAL A 126 5.21 -7.79 13.11
N SER A 127 5.26 -8.95 13.78
CA SER A 127 5.89 -10.17 13.27
C SER A 127 5.32 -10.68 11.94
N ILE A 128 4.15 -10.22 11.47
CA ILE A 128 3.68 -10.58 10.12
C ILE A 128 4.65 -10.11 9.02
N ILE A 129 5.48 -9.10 9.30
CA ILE A 129 6.52 -8.62 8.37
C ILE A 129 7.55 -9.73 8.09
N ASP A 130 7.77 -10.65 9.02
CA ASP A 130 8.72 -11.77 8.86
C ASP A 130 8.30 -12.72 7.72
N LEU A 131 7.00 -12.78 7.39
CA LEU A 131 6.49 -13.51 6.22
C LEU A 131 7.08 -12.97 4.90
N CYS A 132 7.53 -11.73 4.89
CA CYS A 132 8.05 -11.02 3.72
C CYS A 132 9.59 -10.98 3.68
N ALA A 133 10.28 -11.71 4.57
CA ALA A 133 11.74 -11.67 4.68
C ALA A 133 12.50 -12.02 3.39
N ASN A 134 11.88 -12.82 2.51
CA ASN A 134 12.46 -13.23 1.22
C ASN A 134 12.11 -12.29 0.05
N ILE A 135 11.36 -11.21 0.31
CA ILE A 135 10.97 -10.24 -0.73
C ILE A 135 12.04 -9.16 -0.84
N ASN A 136 12.55 -8.97 -2.06
CA ASN A 136 13.60 -7.98 -2.34
C ASN A 136 13.13 -6.55 -2.01
N ASP A 137 13.97 -5.80 -1.30
CA ASP A 137 13.72 -4.41 -0.89
C ASP A 137 12.37 -4.18 -0.17
N PHE A 138 11.84 -5.21 0.52
CA PHE A 138 10.52 -5.12 1.14
C PHE A 138 10.37 -3.97 2.13
N ASN A 139 11.42 -3.63 2.88
CA ASN A 139 11.39 -2.46 3.78
C ASN A 139 11.11 -1.15 3.03
N GLN A 140 11.62 -0.99 1.80
CA GLN A 140 11.31 0.17 0.96
C GLN A 140 9.89 0.09 0.41
N LEU A 141 9.41 -1.08 0.01
CA LEU A 141 8.02 -1.26 -0.42
C LEU A 141 7.03 -0.96 0.72
N LEU A 142 7.33 -1.42 1.93
CA LEU A 142 6.54 -1.17 3.14
C LEU A 142 6.51 0.33 3.49
N LEU A 143 7.67 0.99 3.44
CA LEU A 143 7.77 2.44 3.67
C LEU A 143 6.94 3.23 2.63
N ARG A 144 6.98 2.82 1.36
CA ARG A 144 6.16 3.42 0.30
C ARG A 144 4.67 3.15 0.50
N ALA A 145 4.28 1.95 0.94
CA ALA A 145 2.89 1.61 1.17
C ALA A 145 2.30 2.44 2.32
N LEU A 146 3.09 2.60 3.39
CA LEU A 146 2.72 3.42 4.53
C LEU A 146 2.61 4.90 4.16
N THR A 147 3.58 5.41 3.38
CA THR A 147 3.53 6.77 2.82
C THR A 147 2.28 6.97 1.98
N ARG A 148 1.96 6.01 1.11
CA ARG A 148 0.77 6.05 0.27
C ARG A 148 -0.49 6.19 1.13
N ARG A 149 -0.68 5.33 2.14
CA ARG A 149 -1.85 5.39 3.04
C ARG A 149 -1.96 6.73 3.77
N ILE A 150 -0.86 7.26 4.32
CA ILE A 150 -0.86 8.59 4.97
C ILE A 150 -1.30 9.68 3.99
N CYS A 151 -0.73 9.69 2.77
CA CYS A 151 -1.07 10.67 1.76
C CYS A 151 -2.51 10.51 1.24
N GLU A 152 -3.04 9.29 1.16
CA GLU A 152 -4.45 9.04 0.83
C GLU A 152 -5.37 9.70 1.86
N TYR A 153 -5.13 9.47 3.15
CA TYR A 153 -5.96 10.04 4.21
C TYR A 153 -5.81 11.56 4.34
N ILE A 154 -4.62 12.14 4.13
CA ILE A 154 -4.46 13.60 4.04
C ILE A 154 -5.21 14.14 2.82
N GLY A 155 -5.09 13.46 1.68
CA GLY A 155 -5.81 13.82 0.45
C GLY A 155 -7.32 13.83 0.68
N HIS A 156 -7.85 12.84 1.40
CA HIS A 156 -9.25 12.84 1.82
C HIS A 156 -9.57 13.93 2.83
N GLN A 157 -8.75 14.12 3.88
CA GLN A 157 -8.94 15.14 4.91
C GLN A 157 -9.08 16.54 4.31
N THR A 158 -8.24 16.84 3.32
CA THR A 158 -8.14 18.16 2.68
C THR A 158 -9.04 18.30 1.45
N HIS A 159 -9.74 17.23 1.05
CA HIS A 159 -10.60 17.27 -0.13
C HIS A 159 -11.80 18.21 0.10
N PRO A 160 -12.16 19.11 -0.84
CA PRO A 160 -13.24 20.09 -0.65
C PRO A 160 -14.61 19.49 -0.35
N LYS A 161 -14.83 18.23 -0.77
CA LYS A 161 -16.07 17.47 -0.55
C LYS A 161 -16.00 16.53 0.66
N ASN A 162 -14.95 16.61 1.46
CA ASN A 162 -14.81 15.74 2.62
C ASN A 162 -15.87 16.07 3.68
N THR A 163 -16.52 15.04 4.20
CA THR A 163 -17.54 15.15 5.24
C THR A 163 -17.16 14.38 6.52
N GLN A 164 -15.97 13.79 6.56
CA GLN A 164 -15.51 12.93 7.65
C GLN A 164 -14.14 13.38 8.16
N ASP A 165 -13.94 13.37 9.48
CA ASP A 165 -12.62 13.61 10.04
C ASP A 165 -11.72 12.36 9.89
N ARG A 166 -10.62 12.51 9.14
CA ARG A 166 -9.63 11.47 8.87
C ARG A 166 -8.42 11.54 9.81
N SER A 167 -8.43 12.43 10.80
CA SER A 167 -7.30 12.58 11.73
C SER A 167 -6.95 11.27 12.43
N LYS A 168 -7.94 10.46 12.80
CA LYS A 168 -7.71 9.12 13.37
C LYS A 168 -6.99 8.19 12.40
N ASP A 169 -7.41 8.15 11.15
CA ASP A 169 -6.80 7.33 10.11
C ASP A 169 -5.35 7.76 9.86
N ILE A 170 -5.09 9.07 9.80
CA ILE A 170 -3.73 9.62 9.65
C ILE A 170 -2.85 9.21 10.84
N ASN A 171 -3.33 9.39 12.07
CA ASN A 171 -2.56 9.11 13.28
C ASN A 171 -2.18 7.63 13.41
N VAL A 172 -3.09 6.70 13.09
CA VAL A 172 -2.79 5.25 13.11
C VAL A 172 -1.56 4.93 12.24
N HIS A 173 -1.46 5.53 11.06
CA HIS A 173 -0.34 5.27 10.16
C HIS A 173 0.94 6.02 10.57
N LEU A 174 0.82 7.21 11.17
CA LEU A 174 1.98 7.91 11.75
C LEU A 174 2.57 7.14 12.93
N ASP A 175 1.71 6.57 13.79
CA ASP A 175 2.14 5.71 14.90
C ASP A 175 2.83 4.44 14.37
N LEU A 176 2.27 3.83 13.33
CA LEU A 176 2.89 2.69 12.67
C LEU A 176 4.27 3.04 12.08
N PHE A 177 4.42 4.22 11.48
CA PHE A 177 5.72 4.66 10.99
C PHE A 177 6.74 4.85 12.11
N ASN A 178 6.32 5.47 13.22
CA ASN A 178 7.19 5.63 14.38
C ASN A 178 7.63 4.28 14.94
N LEU A 179 6.74 3.30 14.97
CA LEU A 179 7.02 1.94 15.42
C LEU A 179 8.03 1.23 14.52
N LEU A 180 7.91 1.38 13.20
CA LEU A 180 8.68 0.59 12.22
C LEU A 180 9.98 1.25 11.77
N PHE A 181 10.03 2.58 11.66
CA PHE A 181 11.09 3.28 10.93
C PHE A 181 11.80 4.38 11.72
N ARG A 182 11.25 4.82 12.85
CA ARG A 182 11.92 5.81 13.68
C ARG A 182 12.93 5.11 14.58
N LYS A 183 14.21 5.46 14.43
CA LYS A 183 15.26 5.03 15.38
C LYS A 183 14.89 5.58 16.76
N LYS A 184 14.84 4.70 17.77
CA LYS A 184 14.81 5.11 19.18
C LYS A 184 16.10 5.84 19.55
#